data_AF-A0A520RVS9-F1
#
_entry.id   AF-A0A520RVS9-F1
#
_cell.length_a   1.000
_cell.length_b   1.000
_cell.length_c   1.000
_cell.angle_alpha   90.00
_cell.angle_beta   90.00
_cell.angle_gamma   90.00
#
_symmetry.space_group_name_H-M   'P 1'
#
loop_
_entity.id
_entity.type
_entity.pdbx_description
1 polymer ?
#
loop_
_entity_poly.entity_id
_entity_poly.type
_entity_poly.pdbx_seq_one_letter_code
_entity_poly.pdbx_strand_id
1 'polypeptide(L)' 'IEEELQKIVDYFGDKMLNDLPEFAGLNPSIEHFSRIVCEKMLAGVAPPGSGRFTIRIWENETCWAAYYMDY' A
#
# COMPACT_ATOMS: atom_id res chain seq x y z
N ILE A 1 -4.45 -12.48 6.14
CA ILE A 1 -4.32 -11.08 5.64
C ILE A 1 -3.39 -10.29 6.54
N GLU A 2 -3.54 -10.48 7.85
CA GLU A 2 -2.77 -9.90 8.95
C GLU A 2 -1.26 -10.10 8.77
N GLU A 3 -0.81 -11.28 8.35
CA GLU A 3 0.62 -11.54 8.09
C GLU A 3 1.18 -10.65 6.97
N GLU A 4 0.45 -10.52 5.86
CA GLU A 4 0.87 -9.65 4.75
C GLU A 4 0.84 -8.18 5.14
N LEU A 5 -0.16 -7.76 5.94
CA LEU A 5 -0.18 -6.42 6.50
C LEU A 5 1.03 -6.17 7.39
N GLN A 6 1.41 -7.12 8.23
CA GLN A 6 2.59 -6.99 9.09
C GLN A 6 3.86 -6.86 8.25
N LYS A 7 4.02 -7.64 7.17
CA LYS A 7 5.16 -7.51 6.25
C LYS A 7 5.25 -6.11 5.62
N ILE A 8 4.11 -5.52 5.26
CA ILE A 8 4.05 -4.13 4.76
C ILE A 8 4.50 -3.16 5.84
N VAL A 9 3.97 -3.28 7.06
CA VAL A 9 4.34 -2.42 8.19
C VAL A 9 5.82 -2.54 8.51
N ASP A 10 6.38 -3.76 8.55
CA ASP A 10 7.79 -4.00 8.84
C ASP A 10 8.71 -3.44 7.74
N TYR A 11 8.27 -3.48 6.48
CA TYR A 11 9.06 -2.98 5.36
C TYR A 11 9.06 -1.45 5.27
N PHE A 12 7.90 -0.79 5.44
CA PHE A 12 7.79 0.67 5.30
C PHE A 12 8.00 1.42 6.63
N GLY A 13 7.83 0.74 7.77
CA GLY A 13 7.96 1.32 9.10
C GLY A 13 9.38 1.83 9.37
N ASP A 14 9.46 2.98 10.03
CA ASP A 14 10.71 3.66 10.38
C ASP A 14 11.64 3.95 9.17
N LYS A 15 11.07 4.09 7.97
CA LYS A 15 11.81 4.45 6.74
C LYS A 15 11.30 5.74 6.12
N MET A 16 12.22 6.45 5.49
CA MET A 16 11.88 7.56 4.60
C MET A 16 11.41 7.00 3.26
N LEU A 17 10.14 7.23 2.90
CA LEU A 17 9.58 6.71 1.65
C LEU A 17 10.38 7.12 0.42
N ASN A 18 10.92 8.34 0.39
CA ASN A 18 11.77 8.84 -0.70
C ASN A 18 13.02 8.00 -0.97
N ASP A 19 13.51 7.26 0.03
CA ASP A 19 14.73 6.45 -0.11
C ASP A 19 14.43 5.03 -0.61
N LEU A 20 13.15 4.67 -0.73
CA LEU A 20 12.72 3.35 -1.17
C LEU A 20 12.64 3.27 -2.69
N PRO A 21 13.01 2.12 -3.30
CA PRO A 21 13.05 1.98 -4.76
C PRO A 21 11.68 2.16 -5.42
N GLU A 22 10.58 1.85 -4.71
CA GLU A 22 9.22 2.06 -5.20
C GLU A 22 8.87 3.54 -5.43
N PHE A 23 9.63 4.46 -4.83
CA PHE A 23 9.46 5.90 -4.96
C PHE A 23 10.58 6.57 -5.78
N ALA A 24 11.47 5.81 -6.42
CA ALA A 24 12.53 6.39 -7.23
C ALA A 24 11.96 7.21 -8.42
N GLY A 25 12.18 8.52 -8.39
CA GLY A 25 11.62 9.44 -9.39
C GLY A 25 10.10 9.65 -9.27
N LEU A 26 9.50 9.22 -8.17
CA LEU A 26 8.08 9.32 -7.89
C LEU A 26 7.85 10.05 -6.56
N ASN A 27 7.00 11.07 -6.55
CA ASN A 27 6.64 11.78 -5.31
C ASN A 27 6.00 10.79 -4.30
N PRO A 28 6.47 10.70 -3.04
CA PRO A 28 5.91 9.78 -2.05
C PRO A 28 4.64 10.33 -1.40
N SER A 29 3.68 10.77 -2.21
CA SER A 29 2.38 11.18 -1.71
C SER A 29 1.58 9.97 -1.20
N ILE A 30 0.61 10.22 -0.31
CA ILE A 30 -0.23 9.16 0.25
C ILE A 30 -1.08 8.45 -0.82
N GLU A 31 -1.41 9.12 -1.93
CA GLU A 31 -2.07 8.51 -3.08
C GLU A 31 -1.18 7.46 -3.75
N HIS A 32 0.07 7.82 -4.07
CA HIS A 32 1.03 6.87 -4.64
C HIS A 32 1.35 5.74 -3.67
N PHE A 33 1.50 6.05 -2.38
CA PHE A 33 1.74 5.05 -1.36
C PHE A 33 0.56 4.06 -1.25
N SER A 34 -0.69 4.55 -1.27
CA SER A 34 -1.87 3.68 -1.23
C SER A 34 -1.93 2.70 -2.40
N ARG A 35 -1.51 3.12 -3.60
CA ARG A 35 -1.39 2.25 -4.78
C ARG A 35 -0.32 1.17 -4.57
N ILE A 36 0.88 1.57 -4.17
CA ILE A 36 2.01 0.65 -3.94
C ILE A 36 1.66 -0.41 -2.89
N VAL A 37 1.04 0.01 -1.78
CA VAL A 37 0.61 -0.92 -0.72
C VAL A 37 -0.51 -1.84 -1.23
N CYS A 38 -1.46 -1.35 -2.02
CA CYS A 38 -2.52 -2.17 -2.62
C CYS A 38 -1.95 -3.27 -3.52
N GLU A 39 -1.04 -2.92 -4.43
CA GLU A 39 -0.38 -3.86 -5.33
C GLU A 39 0.39 -4.94 -4.56
N LYS A 40 1.19 -4.55 -3.55
CA LYS A 40 1.95 -5.49 -2.72
C LYS A 40 1.05 -6.39 -1.87
N MET A 41 0.04 -5.82 -1.21
CA MET A 41 -0.91 -6.57 -0.39
C MET A 41 -1.69 -7.59 -1.21
N LEU A 42 -2.18 -7.19 -2.39
CA LEU A 42 -2.92 -8.11 -3.26
C LEU A 42 -2.03 -9.26 -3.74
N ALA A 43 -0.79 -8.98 -4.14
CA ALA A 43 0.17 -10.00 -4.56
C ALA A 43 0.50 -10.99 -3.43
N GLY A 44 0.63 -10.51 -2.19
CA GLY A 44 0.90 -11.35 -1.02
C GLY A 44 -0.31 -12.17 -0.56
N VAL A 45 -1.51 -11.57 -0.54
CA VAL A 45 -2.74 -12.24 -0.10
C VAL A 45 -3.20 -13.27 -1.13
N ALA A 46 -3.04 -12.98 -2.43
CA ALA A 46 -3.44 -13.84 -3.55
C ALA A 46 -4.83 -14.49 -3.36
N PRO A 47 -5.89 -13.68 -3.16
CA PRO A 47 -7.23 -14.20 -2.92
C PRO A 47 -7.76 -15.04 -4.11
N PRO A 48 -8.56 -16.09 -3.87
CA PRO A 48 -9.10 -16.92 -4.93
C PRO A 48 -10.24 -16.24 -5.70
N GLY A 49 -10.40 -16.60 -6.98
CA GLY A 49 -11.50 -16.14 -7.81
C GLY A 49 -11.26 -14.73 -8.35
N SER A 50 -12.33 -13.94 -8.46
CA SER A 50 -12.25 -12.55 -8.89
C SER A 50 -12.94 -11.62 -7.90
N GLY A 51 -12.41 -10.43 -7.71
CA GLY A 51 -12.97 -9.46 -6.79
C GLY A 51 -12.36 -8.07 -6.93
N ARG A 52 -12.64 -7.23 -5.94
CA ARG A 52 -12.03 -5.90 -5.80
C ARG A 52 -11.28 -5.82 -4.50
N PHE A 53 -10.02 -5.40 -4.56
CA PHE A 53 -9.19 -5.15 -3.40
C PHE A 53 -9.06 -3.64 -3.20
N THR A 54 -9.24 -3.16 -1.97
CA THR A 54 -9.13 -1.73 -1.65
C THR A 54 -8.21 -1.54 -0.46
N ILE A 55 -7.22 -0.65 -0.61
CA ILE A 55 -6.42 -0.14 0.49
C ILE A 55 -6.81 1.31 0.73
N ARG A 56 -6.96 1.67 2.00
CA ARG A 56 -7.09 3.04 2.47
C ARG A 56 -5.99 3.31 3.49
N ILE A 57 -5.27 4.40 3.31
CA ILE A 57 -4.21 4.86 4.22
C ILE A 57 -4.62 6.24 4.73
N TRP A 58 -4.43 6.46 6.03
CA TRP A 58 -4.63 7.75 6.68
C TRP A 58 -3.26 8.33 7.03
N GLU A 59 -3.00 9.56 6.61
CA GLU A 59 -1.83 10.32 7.06
C GLU A 59 -2.09 10.89 8.45
N ASN A 60 -3.32 11.31 8.68
CA ASN A 60 -3.82 11.88 9.92
C ASN A 60 -5.35 11.73 10.00
N GLU A 61 -5.99 12.41 10.95
CA GLU A 61 -7.43 12.31 11.21
C GLU A 61 -8.32 12.76 10.03
N THR A 62 -7.84 13.67 9.18
CA THR A 62 -8.64 14.29 8.11
C THR A 62 -8.10 14.01 6.71
N CYS A 63 -6.83 13.62 6.57
CA CYS A 63 -6.17 13.35 5.31
C CYS A 63 -5.98 11.84 5.11
N TRP A 64 -6.58 11.31 4.04
CA TRP A 64 -6.48 9.92 3.64
C TRP A 64 -6.50 9.79 2.12
N ALA A 65 -5.94 8.69 1.62
CA ALA A 65 -6.11 8.26 0.23
C ALA A 65 -6.52 6.79 0.17
N ALA A 66 -7.21 6.43 -0.89
CA ALA A 66 -7.59 5.06 -1.17
C ALA A 66 -7.28 4.70 -2.61
N TYR A 67 -6.83 3.47 -2.82
CA TYR A 67 -6.65 2.88 -4.12
C TYR A 67 -7.36 1.53 -4.16
N TYR A 68 -8.00 1.24 -5.29
CA TYR A 68 -8.62 -0.06 -5.54
C TYR A 68 -8.13 -0.64 -6.85
N MET A 69 -8.11 -1.97 -6.91
CA MET A 69 -7.88 -2.72 -8.14
C MET A 69 -8.71 -3.99 -8.15
N ASP A 70 -9.14 -4.37 -9.33
CA ASP A 70 -9.82 -5.64 -9.56
C ASP A 70 -8.75 -6.75 -9.70
N TYR A 71 -9.07 -7.95 -9.23
CA TYR A 71 -8.20 -9.13 -9.26
C TYR A 71 -8.97 -10.37 -9.70
#